data_AF-A0A3D2IFH3-F1
#
_entry.id   AF-A0A3D2IFH3-F1
#
_cell.length_a   1.000
_cell.length_b   1.000
_cell.length_c   1.000
_cell.angle_alpha   90.00
_cell.angle_beta   90.00
_cell.angle_gamma   90.00
#
_symmetry.space_group_name_H-M   'P 1'
#
loop_
_entity.id
_entity.type
_entity.pdbx_description
1 polymer ?
#
loop_
_entity_poly.entity_id
_entity_poly.type
_entity_poly.pdbx_seq_one_letter_code
_entity_poly.pdbx_strand_id
1 'polypeptide(L)'
;KQSGKTTAGNFLFGCAMLSLDLVEYAYIDDYGRLIVPYEDSDGQNKPCVFPVDSLHPNMISYMSSNIWHKIKIYNFADNLKHMCINILGLKEEQCYGTEDDKNSLTNIKWSDCYTQKDKTGFMTAREAMQYVGTDVFRKMYPNVWVDSTIKRIKKDSPELAVVVDCRFPNEVSGIKGAGGCVIRLNRN
;
A
#
# COMPACT_ATOMS: atom_id res chain seq x y z
N LYS A 1 15.20 -3.01 -10.34
CA LYS A 1 15.17 -4.05 -9.26
C LYS A 1 14.20 -3.61 -8.16
N GLN A 2 12.91 -3.61 -8.45
CA GLN A 2 11.88 -2.95 -7.64
C GLN A 2 10.69 -3.91 -7.52
N SER A 3 10.62 -4.75 -6.47
CA SER A 3 9.40 -5.56 -6.23
C SER A 3 9.31 -6.28 -4.87
N GLY A 4 10.35 -6.28 -4.03
CA GLY A 4 10.35 -7.15 -2.83
C GLY A 4 9.17 -6.93 -1.87
N LYS A 5 8.66 -5.71 -1.76
CA LYS A 5 7.54 -5.38 -0.86
C LYS A 5 6.20 -5.92 -1.37
N THR A 6 5.86 -5.62 -2.61
CA THR A 6 4.61 -6.07 -3.23
C THR A 6 4.57 -7.59 -3.31
N THR A 7 5.66 -8.23 -3.72
CA THR A 7 5.76 -9.68 -3.74
C THR A 7 5.62 -10.31 -2.35
N ALA A 8 6.27 -9.74 -1.32
CA ALA A 8 6.10 -10.22 0.04
C ALA A 8 4.66 -10.02 0.56
N GLY A 9 4.03 -8.89 0.22
CA GLY A 9 2.63 -8.62 0.53
C GLY A 9 1.69 -9.64 -0.12
N ASN A 10 1.88 -9.90 -1.42
CA ASN A 10 1.13 -10.91 -2.18
C ASN A 10 1.32 -12.31 -1.59
N PHE A 11 2.54 -12.67 -1.19
CA PHE A 11 2.84 -13.96 -0.58
C PHE A 11 2.10 -14.14 0.74
N LEU A 12 2.21 -13.16 1.66
CA LEU A 12 1.48 -13.19 2.93
C LEU A 12 -0.03 -13.23 2.73
N PHE A 13 -0.53 -12.53 1.73
CA PHE A 13 -1.95 -12.57 1.37
C PHE A 13 -2.38 -13.97 0.93
N GLY A 14 -1.60 -14.60 0.04
CA GLY A 14 -1.84 -15.98 -0.39
C GLY A 14 -1.80 -16.98 0.75
N CYS A 15 -0.81 -16.88 1.66
CA CYS A 15 -0.74 -17.73 2.85
C CYS A 15 -1.98 -17.59 3.73
N ALA A 16 -2.48 -16.37 3.93
CA ALA A 16 -3.68 -16.14 4.71
C ALA A 16 -4.94 -16.67 4.00
N MET A 17 -5.04 -16.51 2.68
CA MET A 17 -6.14 -17.09 1.91
C MET A 17 -6.19 -18.61 2.05
N LEU A 18 -5.03 -19.28 2.03
CA LEU A 18 -4.93 -20.71 2.30
C LEU A 18 -5.32 -21.08 3.73
N SER A 19 -4.82 -20.36 4.73
CA SER A 19 -5.11 -20.68 6.14
C SER A 19 -6.58 -20.44 6.53
N LEU A 20 -7.31 -19.66 5.73
CA LEU A 20 -8.72 -19.32 5.93
C LEU A 20 -9.65 -20.15 5.02
N ASP A 21 -9.12 -21.17 4.36
CA ASP A 21 -9.82 -22.05 3.41
C ASP A 21 -10.58 -21.26 2.31
N LEU A 22 -10.03 -20.11 1.90
CA LEU A 22 -10.61 -19.27 0.83
C LEU A 22 -10.28 -19.80 -0.56
N VAL A 23 -9.15 -20.51 -0.69
CA VAL A 23 -8.64 -21.06 -1.96
C VAL A 23 -7.96 -22.40 -1.71
N GLU A 24 -7.97 -23.27 -2.72
CA GLU A 24 -7.31 -24.58 -2.67
C GLU A 24 -5.77 -24.47 -2.74
N TYR A 25 -5.28 -23.54 -3.56
CA TYR A 25 -3.85 -23.25 -3.69
C TYR A 25 -3.60 -21.75 -3.86
N ALA A 26 -2.42 -21.31 -3.43
CA ALA A 26 -1.93 -19.96 -3.67
C ALA A 26 -0.40 -20.00 -3.83
N TYR A 27 0.12 -19.39 -4.89
CA TYR A 27 1.57 -19.28 -5.10
C TYR A 27 1.94 -17.96 -5.79
N ILE A 28 3.22 -17.66 -5.79
CA ILE A 28 3.79 -16.46 -6.44
C ILE A 28 4.46 -16.88 -7.73
N ASP A 29 4.13 -16.21 -8.84
CA ASP A 29 4.79 -16.44 -10.12
C ASP A 29 6.15 -15.74 -10.24
N ASP A 30 6.86 -15.96 -11.36
CA ASP A 30 8.18 -15.37 -11.62
C ASP A 30 8.18 -13.83 -11.67
N TYR A 31 6.99 -13.22 -11.78
CA TYR A 31 6.79 -11.77 -11.80
C TYR A 31 6.40 -11.21 -10.42
N GLY A 32 6.26 -12.06 -9.40
CA GLY A 32 5.89 -11.66 -8.05
C GLY A 32 4.38 -11.44 -7.85
N ARG A 33 3.54 -11.96 -8.75
CA ARG A 33 2.08 -11.85 -8.71
C ARG A 33 1.47 -13.05 -7.98
N LEU A 34 0.38 -12.82 -7.27
CA LEU A 34 -0.37 -13.87 -6.60
C LEU A 34 -1.21 -14.65 -7.61
N ILE A 35 -1.07 -15.97 -7.62
CA ILE A 35 -1.87 -16.89 -8.43
C ILE A 35 -2.78 -17.71 -7.51
N VAL A 36 -4.07 -17.78 -7.86
CA VAL A 36 -5.11 -18.54 -7.14
C VAL A 36 -5.99 -19.30 -8.15
N PRO A 37 -6.76 -20.33 -7.74
CA PRO A 37 -7.75 -20.96 -8.60
C PRO A 37 -8.90 -20.00 -8.95
N TYR A 38 -9.37 -20.10 -10.19
CA TYR A 38 -10.60 -19.48 -10.68
C TYR A 38 -11.37 -20.51 -11.52
N GLU A 39 -12.67 -20.59 -11.27
CA GLU A 39 -13.59 -21.40 -12.07
C GLU A 39 -14.06 -20.60 -13.28
N ASP A 40 -13.78 -21.11 -14.48
CA ASP A 40 -14.25 -20.48 -15.71
C ASP A 40 -15.73 -20.79 -16.02
N SER A 41 -16.25 -20.24 -17.12
CA SER A 41 -17.64 -20.45 -17.55
C SER A 41 -18.00 -21.91 -17.83
N ASP A 42 -17.00 -22.77 -18.03
CA ASP A 42 -17.16 -24.18 -18.33
C ASP A 42 -17.00 -25.05 -17.07
N GLY A 43 -16.87 -24.44 -15.88
CA GLY A 43 -16.67 -25.14 -14.61
C GLY A 43 -15.27 -25.70 -14.42
N GLN A 44 -14.28 -25.28 -15.22
CA GLN A 44 -12.90 -25.74 -15.09
C GLN A 44 -12.10 -24.81 -14.19
N ASN A 45 -11.46 -25.38 -13.17
CA ASN A 45 -10.52 -24.66 -12.33
C ASN A 45 -9.22 -24.38 -13.10
N LYS A 46 -8.91 -23.09 -13.26
CA LYS A 46 -7.69 -22.61 -13.91
C LYS A 46 -6.96 -21.62 -12.99
N PRO A 47 -5.61 -21.59 -13.04
CA PRO A 47 -4.85 -20.59 -12.30
C PRO A 47 -5.09 -19.20 -12.91
N CYS A 48 -5.39 -18.21 -12.07
CA CYS A 48 -5.53 -16.82 -12.46
C CYS A 48 -4.69 -15.90 -11.57
N VAL A 49 -4.34 -14.73 -12.11
CA VAL A 49 -3.70 -13.68 -11.31
C VAL A 49 -4.76 -13.03 -10.42
N PHE A 50 -4.51 -13.03 -9.12
CA PHE A 50 -5.35 -12.35 -8.14
C PHE A 50 -4.81 -10.94 -7.84
N PRO A 51 -5.47 -9.87 -8.32
CA PRO A 51 -4.94 -8.52 -8.18
C PRO A 51 -5.36 -7.93 -6.82
N VAL A 52 -4.55 -8.21 -5.79
CA VAL A 52 -4.81 -7.85 -4.38
C VAL A 52 -5.04 -6.34 -4.18
N ASP A 53 -4.40 -5.51 -5.00
CA ASP A 53 -4.45 -4.04 -4.97
C ASP A 53 -5.34 -3.43 -6.06
N SER A 54 -6.16 -4.22 -6.75
CA SER A 54 -7.05 -3.71 -7.80
C SER A 54 -8.07 -2.73 -7.25
N LEU A 55 -8.17 -1.57 -7.91
CA LEU A 55 -9.18 -0.55 -7.67
C LEU A 55 -10.38 -0.68 -8.62
N HIS A 56 -10.47 -1.77 -9.40
CA HIS A 56 -11.61 -2.00 -10.27
C HIS A 56 -12.88 -2.19 -9.44
N PRO A 57 -14.03 -1.54 -9.76
CA PRO A 57 -15.24 -1.58 -8.93
C PRO A 57 -15.71 -2.99 -8.57
N ASN A 58 -15.67 -3.92 -9.52
CA ASN A 58 -16.04 -5.32 -9.28
C ASN A 58 -15.11 -6.01 -8.29
N MET A 59 -13.80 -5.72 -8.36
CA MET A 59 -12.82 -6.26 -7.42
C MET A 59 -13.00 -5.67 -6.03
N ILE A 60 -13.22 -4.36 -5.92
CA ILE A 60 -13.52 -3.70 -4.65
C ILE A 60 -14.76 -4.33 -3.98
N SER A 61 -15.84 -4.52 -4.76
CA SER A 61 -17.07 -5.13 -4.26
C SER A 61 -16.84 -6.56 -3.76
N TYR A 62 -16.13 -7.37 -4.54
CA TYR A 62 -15.77 -8.74 -4.18
C TYR A 62 -14.88 -8.80 -2.93
N MET A 63 -13.81 -8.00 -2.89
CA MET A 63 -12.86 -7.94 -1.77
C MET A 63 -13.56 -7.48 -0.50
N SER A 64 -14.40 -6.44 -0.58
CA SER A 64 -15.14 -5.92 0.57
C SER A 64 -16.10 -6.95 1.15
N SER A 65 -16.77 -7.72 0.30
CA SER A 65 -17.78 -8.69 0.74
C SER A 65 -17.17 -9.99 1.25
N ASN A 66 -16.09 -10.47 0.64
CA ASN A 66 -15.59 -11.84 0.86
C ASN A 66 -14.25 -11.92 1.59
N ILE A 67 -13.41 -10.88 1.52
CA ILE A 67 -11.99 -11.01 1.91
C ILE A 67 -11.57 -10.00 2.98
N TRP A 68 -11.92 -8.72 2.85
CA TRP A 68 -11.41 -7.65 3.72
C TRP A 68 -11.78 -7.76 5.20
N HIS A 69 -12.86 -8.47 5.52
CA HIS A 69 -13.20 -8.78 6.92
C HIS A 69 -12.26 -9.84 7.53
N LYS A 70 -11.63 -10.69 6.71
CA LYS A 70 -10.66 -11.68 7.15
C LYS A 70 -9.22 -11.18 7.04
N ILE A 71 -8.82 -10.74 5.85
CA ILE A 71 -7.47 -10.19 5.60
C ILE A 71 -7.52 -8.91 4.78
N LYS A 72 -6.71 -7.92 5.20
CA LYS A 72 -6.52 -6.69 4.43
C LYS A 72 -5.08 -6.18 4.51
N ILE A 73 -4.55 -5.75 3.35
CA ILE A 73 -3.25 -5.10 3.24
C ILE A 73 -3.41 -3.59 3.46
N TYR A 74 -2.46 -3.00 4.16
CA TYR A 74 -2.37 -1.58 4.44
C TYR A 74 -0.98 -1.04 4.09
N ASN A 75 -0.93 0.20 3.60
CA ASN A 75 0.30 0.97 3.53
C ASN A 75 0.19 2.22 4.39
N PHE A 76 1.28 2.60 5.07
CA PHE A 76 1.37 3.84 5.85
C PHE A 76 1.14 5.08 4.99
N ALA A 77 1.55 5.04 3.73
CA ALA A 77 1.45 6.18 2.82
C ALA A 77 0.07 6.32 2.14
N ASP A 78 -0.89 5.41 2.34
CA ASP A 78 -2.16 5.48 1.59
C ASP A 78 -2.94 6.76 1.89
N ASN A 79 -3.07 7.14 3.16
CA ASN A 79 -3.79 8.37 3.53
C ASN A 79 -3.06 9.63 3.02
N LEU A 80 -1.73 9.61 2.94
CA LEU A 80 -0.95 10.67 2.29
C LEU A 80 -1.29 10.77 0.81
N LYS A 81 -1.31 9.64 0.09
CA LYS A 81 -1.64 9.62 -1.35
C LYS A 81 -3.05 10.14 -1.61
N HIS A 82 -4.04 9.65 -0.88
CA HIS A 82 -5.42 10.14 -1.00
C HIS A 82 -5.53 11.64 -0.72
N MET A 83 -4.81 12.15 0.29
CA MET A 83 -4.78 13.57 0.59
C MET A 83 -4.13 14.37 -0.55
N CYS A 84 -3.01 13.92 -1.09
CA CYS A 84 -2.35 14.59 -2.22
C CYS A 84 -3.24 14.60 -3.48
N ILE A 85 -4.00 13.54 -3.74
CA ILE A 85 -4.96 13.49 -4.85
C ILE A 85 -6.12 14.46 -4.59
N ASN A 86 -6.80 14.32 -3.45
CA ASN A 86 -8.06 15.03 -3.18
C ASN A 86 -7.88 16.52 -2.85
N ILE A 87 -6.76 16.90 -2.24
CA ILE A 87 -6.53 18.27 -1.76
C ILE A 87 -5.55 19.02 -2.66
N LEU A 88 -4.45 18.37 -3.06
CA LEU A 88 -3.40 19.03 -3.85
C LEU A 88 -3.59 18.87 -5.36
N GLY A 89 -4.51 18.00 -5.79
CA GLY A 89 -4.83 17.79 -7.21
C GLY A 89 -3.83 16.93 -7.96
N LEU A 90 -3.05 16.07 -7.26
CA LEU A 90 -2.22 15.07 -7.94
C LEU A 90 -3.11 14.03 -8.63
N LYS A 91 -2.63 13.48 -9.76
CA LYS A 91 -3.32 12.39 -10.44
C LYS A 91 -3.10 11.05 -9.71
N GLU A 92 -3.98 10.10 -9.95
CA GLU A 92 -3.90 8.77 -9.33
C GLU A 92 -2.63 8.03 -9.80
N GLU A 93 -2.32 8.11 -11.09
CA GLU A 93 -1.13 7.51 -11.69
C GLU A 93 0.15 8.11 -11.11
N GLN A 94 0.13 9.40 -10.79
CA GLN A 94 1.26 10.08 -10.13
C GLN A 94 1.54 9.54 -8.71
N CYS A 95 0.54 8.95 -8.05
CA CYS A 95 0.66 8.39 -6.70
C CYS A 95 0.85 6.87 -6.68
N TYR A 96 0.26 6.15 -7.64
CA TYR A 96 0.21 4.68 -7.66
C TYR A 96 0.85 4.04 -8.89
N GLY A 97 1.05 4.79 -9.98
CA GLY A 97 1.52 4.30 -11.28
C GLY A 97 3.01 3.99 -11.38
N THR A 98 3.55 4.15 -12.58
CA THR A 98 4.93 3.81 -12.93
C THR A 98 5.96 4.73 -12.25
N GLU A 99 7.25 4.41 -12.38
CA GLU A 99 8.30 5.34 -11.94
C GLU A 99 8.25 6.65 -12.72
N ASP A 100 7.91 6.61 -14.01
CA ASP A 100 7.80 7.81 -14.84
C ASP A 100 6.62 8.67 -14.37
N ASP A 101 5.47 8.06 -14.08
CA ASP A 101 4.31 8.78 -13.53
C ASP A 101 4.65 9.46 -12.20
N LYS A 102 5.33 8.75 -11.30
CA LYS A 102 5.75 9.27 -9.98
C LYS A 102 6.77 10.39 -10.08
N ASN A 103 7.58 10.41 -11.13
CA ASN A 103 8.58 11.45 -11.39
C ASN A 103 8.08 12.54 -12.35
N SER A 104 6.81 12.49 -12.78
CA SER A 104 6.19 13.56 -13.56
C SER A 104 5.94 14.81 -12.71
N LEU A 105 6.01 15.99 -13.35
CA LEU A 105 5.82 17.28 -12.70
C LEU A 105 4.36 17.48 -12.24
N THR A 106 4.22 18.19 -11.14
CA THR A 106 2.94 18.66 -10.58
C THR A 106 2.77 20.15 -10.80
N ASN A 107 1.63 20.68 -10.37
CA ASN A 107 1.34 22.11 -10.30
C ASN A 107 2.01 22.80 -9.09
N ILE A 108 2.66 22.07 -8.19
CA ILE A 108 3.28 22.62 -6.96
C ILE A 108 4.71 23.05 -7.25
N LYS A 109 5.10 24.25 -6.82
CA LYS A 109 6.50 24.72 -6.94
C LYS A 109 7.24 24.58 -5.63
N TRP A 110 8.55 24.32 -5.72
CA TRP A 110 9.45 24.37 -4.57
C TRP A 110 9.46 25.74 -3.89
N SER A 111 9.33 26.83 -4.67
CA SER A 111 9.27 28.20 -4.16
C SER A 111 8.09 28.47 -3.22
N ASP A 112 7.01 27.71 -3.36
CA ASP A 112 5.78 27.89 -2.58
C ASP A 112 5.83 27.10 -1.26
N CYS A 113 6.87 26.26 -1.09
CA CYS A 113 7.12 25.49 0.11
C CYS A 113 7.87 26.32 1.16
N TYR A 114 7.29 26.43 2.37
CA TYR A 114 7.85 27.25 3.45
C TYR A 114 9.31 26.91 3.81
N THR A 115 9.70 25.64 3.77
CA THR A 115 10.98 25.16 4.34
C THR A 115 12.09 24.91 3.32
N GLN A 116 11.82 24.94 2.01
CA GLN A 116 12.75 24.46 0.97
C GLN A 116 13.07 25.57 -0.04
N LYS A 117 13.66 26.67 0.44
CA LYS A 117 13.88 27.89 -0.35
C LYS A 117 14.99 27.79 -1.40
N ASP A 118 15.90 26.84 -1.24
CA ASP A 118 17.05 26.67 -2.14
C ASP A 118 16.70 25.89 -3.42
N LYS A 119 15.49 25.28 -3.46
CA LYS A 119 15.01 24.53 -4.62
C LYS A 119 14.11 25.40 -5.48
N THR A 120 14.21 25.23 -6.79
CA THR A 120 13.45 26.00 -7.78
C THR A 120 12.65 25.06 -8.69
N GLY A 121 11.68 25.63 -9.41
CA GLY A 121 10.85 24.88 -10.35
C GLY A 121 9.70 24.10 -9.71
N PHE A 122 9.00 23.33 -10.55
CA PHE A 122 7.89 22.48 -10.14
C PHE A 122 8.39 21.19 -9.50
N MET A 123 7.69 20.72 -8.49
CA MET A 123 7.94 19.45 -7.83
C MET A 123 7.40 18.31 -8.68
N THR A 124 8.15 17.21 -8.74
CA THR A 124 7.59 15.92 -9.16
C THR A 124 6.56 15.42 -8.13
N ALA A 125 5.69 14.51 -8.54
CA ALA A 125 4.70 13.93 -7.61
C ALA A 125 5.34 13.23 -6.41
N ARG A 126 6.46 12.51 -6.64
CA ARG A 126 7.28 11.92 -5.59
C ARG A 126 7.81 12.97 -4.62
N GLU A 127 8.34 14.08 -5.12
CA GLU A 127 8.85 15.15 -4.27
C GLU A 127 7.74 15.82 -3.48
N ALA A 128 6.59 16.10 -4.09
CA ALA A 128 5.43 16.68 -3.42
C ALA A 128 4.95 15.78 -2.27
N MET A 129 4.79 14.48 -2.52
CA MET A 129 4.43 13.50 -1.48
C MET A 129 5.50 13.39 -0.39
N GLN A 130 6.79 13.41 -0.74
CA GLN A 130 7.87 13.35 0.25
C GLN A 130 7.89 14.59 1.14
N TYR A 131 7.74 15.78 0.55
CA TYR A 131 7.71 17.04 1.28
C TYR A 131 6.53 17.08 2.26
N VAL A 132 5.31 16.84 1.76
CA VAL A 132 4.12 16.83 2.60
C VAL A 132 4.22 15.71 3.65
N GLY A 133 4.56 14.52 3.20
CA GLY A 133 4.64 13.32 4.03
C GLY A 133 5.66 13.40 5.17
N THR A 134 6.86 13.87 4.85
CA THR A 134 8.03 13.83 5.74
C THR A 134 8.37 15.21 6.29
N ASP A 135 8.56 16.19 5.42
CA ASP A 135 9.04 17.51 5.82
C ASP A 135 7.99 18.35 6.54
N VAL A 136 6.71 18.05 6.35
CA VAL A 136 5.60 18.73 7.05
C VAL A 136 5.02 17.83 8.13
N PHE A 137 4.30 16.78 7.75
CA PHE A 137 3.48 16.01 8.69
C PHE A 137 4.32 15.21 9.70
N ARG A 138 5.40 14.53 9.29
CA ARG A 138 6.26 13.82 10.26
C ARG A 138 7.04 14.76 11.18
N LYS A 139 7.41 15.97 10.72
CA LYS A 139 8.03 16.97 11.61
C LYS A 139 7.05 17.47 12.66
N MET A 140 5.78 17.68 12.29
CA MET A 140 4.73 18.07 13.25
C MET A 140 4.36 16.92 14.20
N TYR A 141 4.24 15.71 13.68
CA TYR A 141 3.84 14.54 14.42
C TYR A 141 4.52 13.27 13.88
N PRO A 142 5.60 12.79 14.53
CA PRO A 142 6.41 11.69 14.00
C PRO A 142 5.64 10.40 13.70
N ASN A 143 4.60 10.10 14.49
CA ASN A 143 3.79 8.88 14.37
C ASN A 143 2.53 9.04 13.52
N VAL A 144 2.34 10.20 12.86
CA VAL A 144 1.11 10.53 12.11
C VAL A 144 0.63 9.41 11.18
N TRP A 145 1.53 8.81 10.39
CA TRP A 145 1.16 7.76 9.44
C TRP A 145 0.87 6.42 10.12
N VAL A 146 1.59 6.10 11.20
CA VAL A 146 1.39 4.87 11.96
C VAL A 146 0.04 4.88 12.66
N ASP A 147 -0.25 5.96 13.37
CA ASP A 147 -1.48 6.07 14.14
C ASP A 147 -2.70 6.23 13.23
N SER A 148 -2.52 6.88 12.06
CA SER A 148 -3.54 6.93 11.01
C SER A 148 -3.85 5.54 10.45
N THR A 149 -2.83 4.73 10.16
CA THR A 149 -3.02 3.34 9.72
C THR A 149 -3.65 2.46 10.80
N ILE A 150 -3.21 2.55 12.06
CA ILE A 150 -3.79 1.80 13.18
C ILE A 150 -5.27 2.16 13.38
N LYS A 151 -5.63 3.44 13.30
CA LYS A 151 -7.04 3.87 13.34
C LYS A 151 -7.86 3.24 12.21
N ARG A 152 -7.30 3.16 11.01
CA ARG A 152 -7.94 2.53 9.85
C ARG A 152 -8.12 1.03 10.06
N ILE A 153 -7.09 0.33 10.55
CA ILE A 153 -7.15 -1.09 10.90
C ILE A 153 -8.25 -1.34 11.94
N LYS A 154 -8.32 -0.54 13.00
CA LYS A 154 -9.37 -0.66 14.03
C LYS A 154 -10.77 -0.42 13.47
N LYS A 155 -10.92 0.55 12.56
CA LYS A 155 -12.20 0.83 11.89
C LYS A 155 -12.63 -0.33 11.00
N ASP A 156 -11.71 -0.86 10.21
CA ASP A 156 -11.99 -1.93 9.26
C ASP A 156 -12.15 -3.30 9.96
N SER A 157 -11.54 -3.47 11.14
CA SER A 157 -11.60 -4.67 11.98
C SER A 157 -11.39 -6.01 11.23
N PRO A 158 -10.34 -6.15 10.40
CA PRO A 158 -10.03 -7.45 9.80
C PRO A 158 -9.53 -8.43 10.86
N GLU A 159 -9.75 -9.73 10.65
CA GLU A 159 -9.11 -10.77 11.48
C GLU A 159 -7.57 -10.69 11.42
N LEU A 160 -7.02 -10.37 10.24
CA LEU A 160 -5.59 -10.18 9.98
C LEU A 160 -5.33 -8.89 9.18
N ALA A 161 -4.61 -7.95 9.78
CA ALA A 161 -4.09 -6.77 9.10
C ALA A 161 -2.62 -6.95 8.73
N VAL A 162 -2.28 -6.76 7.45
CA VAL A 162 -0.90 -6.85 6.96
C VAL A 162 -0.41 -5.47 6.55
N VAL A 163 0.68 -4.99 7.16
CA VAL A 163 1.30 -3.70 6.80
C VAL A 163 2.62 -3.95 6.08
N VAL A 164 2.72 -3.58 4.80
CA VAL A 164 3.81 -4.05 3.93
C VAL A 164 4.94 -3.03 3.70
N ASP A 165 4.75 -1.76 4.09
CA ASP A 165 5.66 -0.68 3.72
C ASP A 165 6.37 0.02 4.89
N CYS A 166 6.59 -0.71 5.99
CA CYS A 166 7.39 -0.28 7.14
C CYS A 166 8.84 0.07 6.73
N ARG A 167 9.27 1.28 7.09
CA ARG A 167 10.55 1.91 6.70
C ARG A 167 11.26 2.60 7.86
N PHE A 168 10.53 3.07 8.86
CA PHE A 168 11.09 3.86 9.95
C PHE A 168 11.04 3.12 11.31
N PRO A 169 12.01 3.33 12.21
CA PRO A 169 11.99 2.69 13.54
C PRO A 169 10.71 2.96 14.34
N ASN A 170 10.14 4.16 14.20
CA ASN A 170 8.91 4.51 14.91
C ASN A 170 7.67 3.76 14.38
N GLU A 171 7.68 3.36 13.11
CA GLU A 171 6.64 2.49 12.53
C GLU A 171 6.72 1.08 13.12
N VAL A 172 7.94 0.54 13.26
CA VAL A 172 8.17 -0.75 13.93
C VAL A 172 7.68 -0.71 15.37
N SER A 173 8.09 0.31 16.13
CA SER A 173 7.68 0.43 17.54
C SER A 173 6.18 0.66 17.68
N GLY A 174 5.57 1.45 16.79
CA GLY A 174 4.14 1.73 16.84
C GLY A 174 3.29 0.50 16.51
N ILE A 175 3.68 -0.32 15.52
CA ILE A 175 3.00 -1.60 15.23
C ILE A 175 3.15 -2.57 16.41
N LYS A 176 4.36 -2.72 16.98
CA LYS A 176 4.57 -3.56 18.17
C LYS A 176 3.76 -3.07 19.37
N GLY A 177 3.70 -1.76 19.59
CA GLY A 177 2.92 -1.14 20.67
C GLY A 177 1.41 -1.33 20.51
N ALA A 178 0.93 -1.56 19.28
CA ALA A 178 -0.46 -1.92 18.99
C ALA A 178 -0.73 -3.44 19.09
N GLY A 179 0.23 -4.24 19.56
CA GLY A 179 0.13 -5.70 19.65
C GLY A 179 0.48 -6.44 18.36
N GLY A 180 0.98 -5.75 17.33
CA GLY A 180 1.35 -6.36 16.06
C GLY A 180 2.71 -7.06 16.08
N CYS A 181 2.87 -8.05 15.20
CA CYS A 181 4.16 -8.68 14.93
C CYS A 181 4.90 -7.94 13.80
N VAL A 182 6.23 -7.89 13.85
CA VAL A 182 7.07 -7.29 12.80
C VAL A 182 8.07 -8.30 12.30
N ILE A 183 7.99 -8.61 11.00
CA ILE A 183 8.86 -9.55 10.31
C ILE A 183 9.82 -8.76 9.41
N ARG A 184 11.13 -8.92 9.62
CA ARG A 184 12.16 -8.33 8.76
C ARG A 184 12.68 -9.40 7.81
N LEU A 185 12.50 -9.19 6.51
CA LEU A 185 13.07 -10.03 5.47
C LEU A 185 14.48 -9.57 5.15
N ASN A 186 15.47 -10.44 5.37
CA ASN A 186 16.85 -10.20 4.96
C ASN A 186 17.11 -10.90 3.62
N ARG A 187 17.94 -10.30 2.77
CA ARG A 187 18.48 -11.00 1.60
C ARG A 187 19.77 -11.69 2.04
N ASN A 188 19.85 -12.99 1.80
CA ASN A 188 21.09 -13.75 1.89
C ASN A 188 21.84 -13.65 0.58
#